data_AF-A0AAN7APG3-F1
#
_entry.id   AF-A0AAN7APG3-F1
#
_cell.length_a   1.000
_cell.length_b   1.000
_cell.length_c   1.000
_cell.angle_alpha   90.00
_cell.angle_beta   90.00
_cell.angle_gamma   90.00
#
_symmetry.space_group_name_H-M   'P 1'
#
loop_
_entity.id
_entity.type
_entity.pdbx_description
1 polymer ?
#
loop_
_entity_poly.entity_id
_entity_poly.type
_entity_poly.pdbx_seq_one_letter_code
_entity_poly.pdbx_strand_id
1 'polypeptide(L)'
;MRLHRIVLALAATVFTLSQAAAINRRADGGYQLLICTGANATGDCLYSVFPMDVCHDLPPPFLHNSSTFAPDQGDFLCYPYL
;
A
#
# COMPACT_ATOMS: atom_id res chain seq x y z
N MET A 1 -31.74 20.62 56.09
CA MET A 1 -31.86 20.43 54.63
C MET A 1 -30.48 20.51 53.99
N ARG A 2 -29.85 19.40 53.62
CA ARG A 2 -28.62 19.38 52.79
C ARG A 2 -28.65 18.15 51.88
N LEU A 3 -29.34 18.27 50.75
CA LEU A 3 -29.40 17.25 49.71
C LEU A 3 -28.15 17.40 48.82
N HIS A 4 -27.15 16.54 49.02
CA HIS A 4 -25.96 16.47 48.16
C HIS A 4 -26.37 15.87 46.82
N ARG A 5 -26.33 16.69 45.76
CA ARG A 5 -26.53 16.25 44.38
C ARG A 5 -25.25 15.57 43.89
N ILE A 6 -25.26 14.24 43.83
CA ILE A 6 -24.22 13.45 43.17
C ILE A 6 -24.46 13.57 41.66
N VAL A 7 -23.58 14.27 40.96
CA VAL A 7 -23.60 14.37 39.50
C VAL A 7 -22.85 13.16 38.94
N LEU A 8 -23.57 12.19 38.38
CA LEU A 8 -22.98 11.08 37.62
C LEU A 8 -22.61 11.57 36.22
N ALA A 9 -21.31 11.74 35.98
CA ALA A 9 -20.78 11.99 34.64
C ALA A 9 -20.69 10.68 33.87
N LEU A 10 -21.56 10.49 32.87
CA LEU A 10 -21.51 9.39 31.90
C LEU A 10 -20.41 9.72 30.87
N ALA A 11 -19.25 9.04 30.98
CA ALA A 11 -18.21 9.11 29.96
C ALA A 11 -18.61 8.23 28.77
N ALA A 12 -19.03 8.86 27.67
CA ALA A 12 -19.30 8.17 26.41
C ALA A 12 -17.96 7.88 25.69
N THR A 13 -17.56 6.61 25.64
CA THR A 13 -16.39 6.18 24.87
C THR A 13 -16.79 5.97 23.41
N VAL A 14 -16.30 6.84 22.53
CA VAL A 14 -16.53 6.73 21.09
C VAL A 14 -15.50 5.76 20.51
N PHE A 15 -15.90 4.52 20.21
CA PHE A 15 -15.07 3.57 19.47
C PHE A 15 -15.07 3.99 17.99
N THR A 16 -13.98 4.61 17.53
CA THR A 16 -13.78 4.84 16.10
C THR A 16 -13.36 3.52 15.45
N LEU A 17 -14.30 2.84 14.77
CA LEU A 17 -13.98 1.77 13.84
C LEU A 17 -13.13 2.36 12.71
N SER A 18 -11.83 2.11 12.73
CA SER A 18 -10.96 2.33 11.57
C SER A 18 -11.38 1.32 10.50
N GLN A 19 -12.28 1.74 9.62
CA GLN A 19 -12.59 0.99 8.42
C GLN A 19 -11.36 1.13 7.53
N ALA A 20 -10.48 0.14 7.54
CA ALA A 20 -9.44 0.01 6.53
C ALA A 20 -10.19 -0.04 5.19
N ALA A 21 -10.20 1.07 4.46
CA ALA A 21 -10.75 1.10 3.13
C ALA A 21 -10.04 -0.01 2.36
N ALA A 22 -10.79 -0.99 1.88
CA ALA A 22 -10.27 -1.95 0.92
C ALA A 22 -9.78 -1.10 -0.25
N ILE A 23 -8.48 -0.83 -0.29
CA ILE A 23 -7.86 -0.11 -1.38
C ILE A 23 -8.12 -1.02 -2.57
N ASN A 24 -9.03 -0.63 -3.44
CA ASN A 24 -9.35 -1.39 -4.63
C ASN A 24 -8.16 -1.20 -5.58
N ARG A 25 -7.03 -1.89 -5.30
CA ARG A 25 -5.74 -1.70 -5.98
C ARG A 25 -5.75 -2.15 -7.44
N ARG A 26 -6.88 -2.69 -7.90
CA ARG A 26 -7.14 -3.07 -9.29
C ARG A 26 -8.10 -2.10 -10.01
N ALA A 27 -8.64 -1.09 -9.32
CA ALA A 27 -9.65 -0.19 -9.86
C ALA A 27 -9.15 0.67 -11.03
N ASP A 28 -7.84 0.87 -11.14
CA ASP A 28 -7.25 1.84 -12.09
C ASP A 28 -6.62 1.18 -13.33
N GLY A 29 -6.84 -0.12 -13.56
CA GLY A 29 -6.42 -0.81 -14.79
C GLY A 29 -4.93 -1.19 -14.88
N GLY A 30 -4.19 -1.15 -13.77
CA GLY A 30 -2.77 -1.50 -13.70
C GLY A 30 -2.35 -2.13 -12.37
N TYR A 31 -1.07 -2.53 -12.26
CA TYR A 31 -0.45 -2.98 -11.01
C TYR A 31 0.50 -1.90 -10.49
N GLN A 32 0.43 -1.64 -9.18
CA GLN A 32 1.42 -0.82 -8.49
C GLN A 32 2.69 -1.65 -8.31
N LEU A 33 3.80 -1.14 -8.83
CA LEU A 33 5.10 -1.80 -8.79
C LEU A 33 6.14 -0.91 -8.08
N LEU A 34 7.00 -1.56 -7.31
CA LEU A 34 8.29 -1.07 -6.85
C LEU A 34 9.39 -1.61 -7.74
N ILE A 35 10.16 -0.71 -8.34
CA ILE A 35 11.32 -1.04 -9.17
C ILE A 35 12.53 -0.34 -8.57
N CYS A 36 13.59 -1.08 -8.24
CA CYS A 36 14.82 -0.49 -7.71
C CYS A 36 16.05 -0.91 -8.50
N THR A 37 17.08 -0.06 -8.49
CA THR A 37 18.36 -0.34 -9.16
C THR A 37 19.20 -1.39 -8.43
N GLY A 38 19.08 -1.47 -7.10
CA GLY A 38 19.73 -2.48 -6.25
C GLY A 38 18.83 -3.67 -5.93
N ALA A 39 19.45 -4.79 -5.55
CA ALA A 39 18.76 -5.99 -5.09
C ALA A 39 18.14 -5.76 -3.70
N ASN A 40 17.12 -6.55 -3.34
CA ASN A 40 16.44 -6.46 -2.04
C ASN A 40 15.92 -5.05 -1.70
N ALA A 41 15.35 -4.36 -2.70
CA ALA A 41 14.80 -2.99 -2.56
C ALA A 41 15.83 -1.96 -2.06
N THR A 42 17.04 -1.98 -2.62
CA THR A 42 18.10 -0.99 -2.35
C THR A 42 18.40 -0.13 -3.58
N GLY A 43 19.18 0.95 -3.40
CA GLY A 43 19.52 1.90 -4.47
C GLY A 43 18.41 2.92 -4.74
N ASP A 44 18.33 3.43 -5.96
CA ASP A 44 17.24 4.30 -6.40
C ASP A 44 16.00 3.45 -6.64
N CYS A 45 14.83 3.92 -6.18
CA CYS A 45 13.57 3.19 -6.30
C CYS A 45 12.45 4.06 -6.91
N LEU A 46 11.66 3.45 -7.79
CA LEU A 46 10.47 4.00 -8.42
C LEU A 46 9.25 3.24 -7.93
N TYR A 47 8.25 3.98 -7.42
CA TYR A 47 6.91 3.47 -7.17
C TYR A 47 5.96 4.05 -8.21
N SER A 48 5.39 3.21 -9.08
CA SER A 48 4.43 3.65 -10.11
C SER A 48 3.37 2.59 -10.42
N VAL A 49 2.20 3.04 -10.89
CA VAL A 49 1.13 2.17 -11.39
C VAL A 49 1.34 1.98 -12.88
N PHE A 50 1.50 0.73 -13.30
CA PHE A 50 1.70 0.38 -14.70
C PHE A 50 0.46 -0.31 -15.27
N PRO A 51 -0.18 0.25 -16.31
CA PRO A 51 -1.25 -0.41 -17.05
C PRO A 51 -0.85 -1.80 -17.55
N MET A 52 -1.81 -2.73 -17.52
CA MET A 52 -1.65 -4.05 -18.15
C MET A 52 -1.68 -3.95 -19.67
N ASP A 53 -1.19 -5.01 -20.34
CA ASP A 53 -1.27 -5.19 -21.79
C ASP A 53 -0.57 -4.10 -22.64
N VAL A 54 0.34 -3.34 -22.02
CA VAL A 54 1.15 -2.30 -22.67
C VAL A 54 2.61 -2.50 -22.27
N CYS A 55 3.53 -2.33 -23.23
CA CYS A 55 4.96 -2.28 -22.94
C CYS A 55 5.34 -0.90 -22.40
N HIS A 56 6.06 -0.86 -21.28
CA HIS A 56 6.50 0.38 -20.64
C HIS A 56 8.02 0.45 -20.69
N ASP A 57 8.56 1.54 -21.22
CA ASP A 57 9.96 1.87 -21.04
C ASP A 57 10.19 2.41 -19.63
N LEU A 58 11.19 1.87 -18.94
CA LEU A 58 11.57 2.39 -17.64
C LEU A 58 12.28 3.74 -17.82
N PRO A 59 11.96 4.76 -17.02
CA PRO A 59 12.69 6.01 -17.08
C PRO A 59 14.15 5.79 -16.61
N PRO A 60 15.09 6.68 -16.95
CA PRO A 60 16.39 6.71 -16.28
C PRO A 60 16.21 6.87 -14.76
N PRO A 61 17.05 6.24 -13.91
CA PRO A 61 18.19 5.37 -14.22
C PRO A 61 17.85 3.87 -14.27
N PHE A 62 16.58 3.50 -14.47
CA PHE A 62 16.09 2.14 -14.27
C PHE A 62 16.20 1.24 -15.51
N LEU A 63 16.16 1.81 -16.71
CA LEU A 63 16.31 1.06 -17.96
C LEU A 63 17.69 0.36 -18.01
N HIS A 64 17.68 -0.96 -18.20
CA HIS A 64 18.88 -1.83 -18.18
C HIS A 64 19.66 -1.84 -16.86
N ASN A 65 19.08 -1.35 -15.76
CA ASN A 65 19.79 -1.18 -14.48
C ASN A 65 18.87 -1.44 -13.27
N SER A 66 17.83 -2.27 -13.44
CA SER A 66 16.92 -2.66 -12.35
C SER A 66 17.29 -4.03 -11.78
N SER A 67 17.35 -4.16 -10.46
CA SER A 67 17.66 -5.42 -9.74
C SER A 67 16.57 -5.86 -8.77
N THR A 68 15.51 -5.07 -8.59
CA THR A 68 14.31 -5.44 -7.83
C THR A 68 13.06 -5.12 -8.64
N PHE A 69 12.14 -6.07 -8.71
CA PHE A 69 10.78 -5.91 -9.22
C PHE A 69 9.83 -6.50 -8.18
N ALA A 70 9.06 -5.66 -7.52
CA ALA A 70 8.14 -6.09 -6.47
C ALA A 70 6.78 -5.43 -6.68
N PRO A 71 5.71 -6.20 -6.98
CA PRO A 71 4.37 -5.65 -6.91
C PRO A 71 4.05 -5.24 -5.47
N ASP A 72 3.10 -4.31 -5.31
CA ASP A 72 2.67 -3.87 -3.98
C ASP A 72 1.99 -5.01 -3.18
N GLN A 73 1.48 -4.69 -1.98
CA GLN A 73 0.82 -5.69 -1.15
C GLN A 73 -0.41 -6.32 -1.83
N GLY A 74 -0.29 -7.63 -2.09
CA GLY A 74 -1.35 -8.51 -2.56
C GLY A 74 -0.85 -9.95 -2.69
N ASP A 75 -1.75 -10.89 -2.98
CA ASP A 75 -1.40 -12.29 -3.22
C ASP A 75 -0.80 -12.46 -4.63
N PHE A 76 0.46 -12.07 -4.79
CA PHE A 76 1.22 -12.30 -6.02
C PHE A 76 1.98 -13.62 -5.93
N LEU A 77 1.81 -14.46 -6.94
CA LEU A 77 2.53 -15.73 -7.06
C LEU A 77 3.67 -15.55 -8.07
N CYS A 78 4.89 -15.92 -7.69
CA CYS A 78 6.02 -15.97 -8.60
C CYS A 78 5.93 -17.24 -9.46
N TYR A 79 6.08 -17.11 -10.77
CA TYR A 79 6.17 -18.23 -11.71
C TYR A 79 7.64 -18.54 -12.08
N PRO A 80 8.05 -19.81 -12.28
CA PRO A 80 7.25 -21.02 -12.07
C PRO A 80 6.90 -21.19 -10.60
N TYR A 81 5.67 -21.63 -10.33
CA TYR A 81 5.22 -21.93 -8.98
C TYR A 81 6.18 -22.97 -8.37
N LEU A 82 6.79 -22.64 -7.23
CA LEU A 82 7.56 -23.58 -6.41
C LEU A 82 6.61 -24.44 -5.56
#